data_AF-A0A7V3TUN5-F1
#
_entry.id   AF-A0A7V3TUN5-F1
#
_cell.length_a   1.000
_cell.length_b   1.000
_cell.length_c   1.000
_cell.angle_alpha   90.00
_cell.angle_beta   90.00
_cell.angle_gamma   90.00
#
_symmetry.space_group_name_H-M   'P 1'
#
loop_
_entity.id
_entity.type
_entity.pdbx_description
1 polymer ?
#
loop_
_entity_poly.entity_id
_entity_poly.type
_entity_poly.pdbx_seq_one_letter_code
_entity_poly.pdbx_strand_id
1 'polypeptide(L)'
;MKDRSTTIRLEEAFLRLGPSGQVNAASALEEDLEGQGKDPRAAETSSSPPTFGVTQTGSLPHFRPALEVDRFAPRPTLLYLLQYAGSTLEGCLQRIRQSVRNNPRLVGFVSGEPHQGCTTTVLAIAYKLGRGGEKVLVIDGSPDHSLAETLGVMAERGWQDAVPSKLPLREVIIRSVEDGFDILPSRPAQTFSPFAGSGLRLLPEWQTTYEWILVDYGSTFVSRPVSQGDQSQDTRSLPSRISVPLSECRDFVVVQRIDSVASIVREIQQRGRVLGLIETFVPPTAEDNRVLCEREAA
;
A
#
# COMPACT_ATOMS: atom_id res chain seq x y z
N MET A 1 -14.19 26.44 36.38
CA MET A 1 -12.92 26.76 35.68
C MET A 1 -12.97 26.08 34.33
N LYS A 2 -13.02 26.87 33.24
CA LYS A 2 -13.09 26.40 31.85
C LYS A 2 -11.76 25.76 31.48
N ASP A 3 -11.81 24.51 31.08
CA ASP A 3 -10.67 23.76 30.55
C ASP A 3 -10.26 24.38 29.20
N ARG A 4 -9.06 24.96 29.15
CA ARG A 4 -8.50 25.57 27.93
C ARG A 4 -7.91 24.44 27.11
N SER A 5 -8.73 23.93 26.18
CA SER A 5 -8.27 23.18 25.02
C SER A 5 -7.10 23.91 24.36
N THR A 6 -5.92 23.29 24.40
CA THR A 6 -4.71 23.80 23.74
C THR A 6 -4.95 23.80 22.23
N THR A 7 -5.39 24.95 21.75
CA THR A 7 -5.56 25.25 20.33
C THR A 7 -4.18 25.53 19.76
N ILE A 8 -3.63 24.57 19.01
CA ILE A 8 -2.45 24.78 18.17
C ILE A 8 -2.93 25.44 16.87
N ARG A 9 -2.30 26.57 16.51
CA ARG A 9 -2.64 27.43 15.37
C ARG A 9 -2.04 26.89 14.05
N LEU A 10 -2.64 27.36 12.96
CA LEU A 10 -2.59 26.84 11.58
C LEU A 10 -1.25 26.98 10.83
N GLU A 11 -0.17 27.45 11.47
CA GLU A 11 1.17 27.51 10.88
C GLU A 11 2.07 26.30 11.18
N GLU A 12 1.67 25.37 12.07
CA GLU A 12 2.57 24.31 12.58
C GLU A 12 2.18 22.87 12.22
N ALA A 13 1.09 22.62 11.47
CA ALA A 13 0.60 21.27 11.26
C ALA A 13 -0.19 21.08 9.96
N PHE A 14 0.49 21.02 8.81
CA PHE A 14 -0.01 20.15 7.74
C PHE A 14 0.39 18.72 8.06
N LEU A 15 -0.60 17.83 8.07
CA LEU A 15 -0.59 16.43 8.54
C LEU A 15 -0.69 16.32 10.07
N ARG A 16 -1.92 16.15 10.59
CA ARG A 16 -2.11 15.55 11.92
C ARG A 16 -2.04 14.03 11.81
N LEU A 17 -0.80 13.51 11.83
CA LEU A 17 -0.55 12.15 12.29
C LEU A 17 -0.29 12.25 13.79
N GLY A 18 -1.36 12.15 14.59
CA GLY A 18 -1.32 12.25 16.05
C GLY A 18 -1.49 10.89 16.73
N PRO A 19 -0.85 10.64 17.89
CA PRO A 19 -0.87 9.36 18.57
C PRO A 19 -2.13 9.20 19.44
N SER A 20 -2.80 8.05 19.33
CA SER A 20 -3.78 7.63 20.33
C SER A 20 -3.12 6.76 21.40
N GLY A 21 -2.82 7.37 22.55
CA GLY A 21 -2.84 6.74 23.89
C GLY A 21 -1.67 5.82 24.29
N GLN A 22 -0.68 6.38 25.01
CA GLN A 22 0.04 5.62 26.04
C GLN A 22 -0.75 5.70 27.35
N VAL A 23 -1.02 4.53 27.95
CA VAL A 23 -1.30 4.39 29.39
C VAL A 23 -0.20 3.48 29.94
N ASN A 24 0.54 3.97 30.94
CA ASN A 24 1.74 3.33 31.47
C ASN A 24 1.45 2.12 32.39
N ALA A 25 2.30 1.09 32.20
CA ALA A 25 2.98 0.18 33.14
C ALA A 25 2.41 -0.12 34.55
N ALA A 26 2.35 -1.41 34.91
CA ALA A 26 3.33 -2.05 35.82
C ALA A 26 3.03 -3.55 36.12
N SER A 27 4.14 -4.30 36.26
CA SER A 27 4.36 -5.45 37.17
C SER A 27 4.36 -6.88 36.61
N ALA A 28 5.44 -7.57 37.00
CA ALA A 28 5.97 -8.86 36.61
C ALA A 28 5.56 -10.02 37.56
N LEU A 29 6.00 -11.23 37.20
CA LEU A 29 6.54 -12.37 38.00
C LEU A 29 6.13 -13.69 37.30
N GLU A 30 7.05 -14.39 36.63
CA GLU A 30 7.94 -15.46 37.15
C GLU A 30 7.19 -16.76 37.48
N GLU A 31 7.52 -17.83 36.74
CA GLU A 31 7.57 -19.19 37.28
C GLU A 31 8.54 -20.07 36.45
N ASP A 32 9.43 -20.71 37.20
CA ASP A 32 10.46 -21.68 36.82
C ASP A 32 9.89 -22.99 36.26
N LEU A 33 10.72 -23.77 35.55
CA LEU A 33 11.13 -25.11 36.03
C LEU A 33 12.11 -25.82 35.09
N GLU A 34 13.01 -26.53 35.78
CA GLU A 34 14.22 -27.22 35.37
C GLU A 34 13.98 -28.52 34.57
N GLY A 35 15.03 -29.02 33.91
CA GLY A 35 15.03 -30.38 33.37
C GLY A 35 16.37 -30.81 32.77
N GLN A 36 17.27 -31.29 33.63
CA GLN A 36 18.60 -31.82 33.36
C GLN A 36 18.63 -33.07 32.45
N GLY A 37 19.77 -33.32 31.78
CA GLY A 37 20.35 -34.67 31.82
C GLY A 37 21.07 -35.23 30.58
N LYS A 38 22.40 -35.34 30.72
CA LYS A 38 23.28 -36.47 30.32
C LYS A 38 23.70 -36.67 28.85
N ASP A 39 24.97 -36.29 28.61
CA ASP A 39 25.99 -37.07 27.88
C ASP A 39 26.35 -38.38 28.63
N PRO A 40 26.86 -39.47 27.98
CA PRO A 40 28.17 -39.45 27.27
C PRO A 40 28.43 -40.48 26.12
N ARG A 41 29.55 -40.25 25.38
CA ARG A 41 30.57 -41.18 24.78
C ARG A 41 30.13 -42.57 24.23
N ALA A 42 30.62 -43.13 23.11
CA ALA A 42 31.86 -42.95 22.32
C ALA A 42 31.81 -43.77 21.00
N ALA A 43 32.74 -43.43 20.09
CA ALA A 43 33.51 -44.27 19.16
C ALA A 43 32.90 -44.88 17.87
N GLU A 44 33.43 -44.32 16.76
CA GLU A 44 34.01 -45.00 15.57
C GLU A 44 33.18 -45.97 14.73
N THR A 45 32.92 -45.62 13.46
CA THR A 45 33.57 -46.28 12.32
C THR A 45 33.33 -45.56 10.98
N SER A 46 34.42 -45.47 10.23
CA SER A 46 34.56 -44.99 8.87
C SER A 46 33.75 -45.80 7.86
N SER A 47 32.96 -45.13 7.01
CA SER A 47 32.75 -45.54 5.61
C SER A 47 32.25 -44.36 4.78
N SER A 48 33.08 -43.92 3.83
CA SER A 48 32.76 -42.85 2.89
C SER A 48 31.73 -43.34 1.85
N PRO A 49 30.60 -42.64 1.65
CA PRO A 49 29.75 -42.86 0.49
C PRO A 49 30.30 -42.12 -0.74
N PRO A 50 29.97 -42.58 -1.96
CA PRO A 50 30.49 -42.03 -3.20
C PRO A 50 30.11 -40.55 -3.35
N THR A 51 31.09 -39.74 -3.75
CA THR A 51 30.94 -38.34 -4.11
C THR A 51 29.98 -38.19 -5.28
N PHE A 52 28.68 -38.12 -4.99
CA PHE A 52 27.75 -37.43 -5.85
C PHE A 52 28.02 -35.94 -5.69
N GLY A 53 28.28 -35.27 -6.82
CA GLY A 53 28.55 -33.85 -6.86
C GLY A 53 27.58 -33.11 -5.96
N VAL A 54 28.13 -32.24 -5.10
CA VAL A 54 27.36 -31.25 -4.36
C VAL A 54 26.65 -30.42 -5.43
N THR A 55 25.41 -30.79 -5.72
CA THR A 55 24.47 -29.94 -6.43
C THR A 55 24.46 -28.66 -5.64
N GLN A 56 24.88 -27.57 -6.28
CA GLN A 56 24.75 -26.23 -5.76
C GLN A 56 23.43 -26.15 -5.00
N THR A 57 23.48 -25.70 -3.75
CA THR A 57 22.29 -25.23 -3.03
C THR A 57 21.65 -24.17 -3.93
N GLY A 58 20.74 -24.63 -4.79
CA GLY A 58 20.09 -23.81 -5.78
C GLY A 58 19.38 -22.73 -5.00
N SER A 59 19.83 -21.48 -5.16
CA SER A 59 19.06 -20.34 -4.69
C SER A 59 17.67 -20.53 -5.25
N LEU A 60 16.65 -20.49 -4.38
CA LEU A 60 15.26 -20.45 -4.83
C LEU A 60 15.17 -19.40 -5.94
N PRO A 61 14.51 -19.69 -7.08
CA PRO A 61 14.41 -18.73 -8.17
C PRO A 61 13.86 -17.42 -7.60
N HIS A 62 14.65 -16.34 -7.71
CA HIS A 62 14.25 -15.03 -7.24
C HIS A 62 13.00 -14.60 -8.01
N PHE A 63 11.97 -14.15 -7.29
CA PHE A 63 10.77 -13.62 -7.91
C PHE A 63 11.14 -12.43 -8.79
N ARG A 64 10.73 -12.48 -10.06
CA ARG A 64 10.89 -11.38 -11.01
C ARG A 64 9.61 -11.25 -11.82
N PRO A 65 9.02 -10.05 -11.92
CA PRO A 65 7.95 -9.77 -12.87
C PRO A 65 8.36 -10.13 -14.30
N ALA A 66 7.44 -10.72 -15.05
CA ALA A 66 7.69 -11.11 -16.44
C ALA A 66 7.44 -9.96 -17.42
N LEU A 67 6.65 -8.96 -17.02
CA LEU A 67 6.37 -7.76 -17.82
C LEU A 67 7.26 -6.61 -17.35
N GLU A 68 7.82 -5.88 -18.30
CA GLU A 68 8.78 -4.79 -18.04
C GLU A 68 8.51 -3.62 -19.00
N VAL A 69 8.62 -2.41 -18.48
CA VAL A 69 8.66 -1.16 -19.24
C VAL A 69 9.89 -0.37 -18.80
N ASP A 70 10.45 0.44 -19.71
CA ASP A 70 11.60 1.30 -19.36
C ASP A 70 11.24 2.24 -18.21
N ARG A 71 10.11 2.93 -18.36
CA ARG A 71 9.53 3.83 -17.38
C ARG A 71 8.03 3.95 -17.56
N PHE A 72 7.35 4.38 -16.52
CA PHE A 72 5.96 4.80 -16.58
C PHE A 72 5.83 6.20 -17.20
N ALA A 73 4.68 6.47 -17.80
CA ALA A 73 4.29 7.76 -18.36
C ALA A 73 3.13 8.35 -17.53
N PRO A 74 3.40 8.87 -16.32
CA PRO A 74 2.35 9.34 -15.42
C PRO A 74 1.64 10.58 -15.96
N ARG A 75 0.37 10.75 -15.57
CA ARG A 75 -0.39 11.99 -15.87
C ARG A 75 0.30 13.24 -15.30
N PRO A 76 0.15 14.42 -15.95
CA PRO A 76 0.76 15.67 -15.50
C PRO A 76 0.48 16.03 -14.03
N THR A 77 -0.72 15.75 -13.53
CA THR A 77 -1.10 16.00 -12.12
C THR A 77 -0.15 15.31 -11.12
N LEU A 78 0.30 14.09 -11.42
CA LEU A 78 1.23 13.37 -10.56
C LEU A 78 2.63 13.99 -10.63
N LEU A 79 3.07 14.43 -11.82
CA LEU A 79 4.34 15.12 -11.98
C LEU A 79 4.37 16.43 -11.18
N TYR A 80 3.30 17.22 -11.23
CA TYR A 80 3.17 18.44 -10.44
C TYR A 80 3.19 18.16 -8.94
N LEU A 81 2.47 17.12 -8.49
CA LEU A 81 2.48 16.73 -7.07
C LEU A 81 3.89 16.35 -6.60
N LEU A 82 4.63 15.56 -7.40
CA LEU A 82 6.01 15.18 -7.09
C LEU A 82 6.96 16.39 -7.06
N GLN A 83 6.75 17.36 -7.94
CA GLN A 83 7.58 18.56 -8.06
C GLN A 83 7.33 19.55 -6.93
N TYR A 84 6.06 19.79 -6.57
CA TYR A 84 5.69 20.88 -5.66
C TYR A 84 5.41 20.44 -4.23
N ALA A 85 4.91 19.22 -4.01
CA ALA A 85 4.67 18.69 -2.66
C ALA A 85 5.79 17.77 -2.16
N GLY A 86 6.98 17.86 -2.76
CA GLY A 86 8.07 16.91 -2.54
C GLY A 86 8.52 16.77 -1.08
N SER A 87 8.60 17.88 -0.34
CA SER A 87 8.94 17.91 1.10
C SER A 87 7.81 17.37 1.97
N THR A 88 6.58 17.79 1.68
CA THR A 88 5.37 17.32 2.37
C THR A 88 5.21 15.81 2.24
N LEU A 89 5.40 15.27 1.03
CA LEU A 89 5.39 13.83 0.76
C LEU A 89 6.47 13.08 1.55
N GLU A 90 7.68 13.65 1.66
CA GLU A 90 8.74 13.04 2.46
C GLU A 90 8.38 13.02 3.95
N GLY A 91 7.77 14.09 4.45
CA GLY A 91 7.24 14.16 5.81
C GLY A 91 6.16 13.10 6.08
N CYS A 92 5.23 12.89 5.15
CA CYS A 92 4.27 11.79 5.20
C CYS A 92 4.99 10.45 5.29
N LEU A 93 5.91 10.20 4.35
CA LEU A 93 6.61 8.93 4.21
C LEU A 93 7.42 8.59 5.45
N GLN A 94 8.13 9.57 6.03
CA GLN A 94 8.90 9.36 7.24
C GLN A 94 8.04 8.94 8.43
N ARG A 95 6.84 9.51 8.57
CA ARG A 95 5.89 9.13 9.62
C ARG A 95 5.28 7.76 9.37
N ILE A 96 5.00 7.40 8.11
CA ILE A 96 4.57 6.05 7.73
C ILE A 96 5.67 5.02 8.09
N ARG A 97 6.94 5.30 7.72
CA ARG A 97 8.12 4.47 8.08
C ARG A 97 8.23 4.24 9.59
N GLN A 98 8.02 5.28 10.39
CA GLN A 98 8.07 5.19 11.86
C GLN A 98 6.90 4.37 12.44
N SER A 99 5.77 4.35 11.74
CA SER A 99 4.54 3.73 12.21
C SER A 99 4.42 2.25 11.83
N VAL A 100 5.06 1.82 10.72
CA VAL A 100 4.97 0.45 10.20
C VAL A 100 6.33 -0.24 10.32
N ARG A 101 6.42 -1.24 11.21
CA ARG A 101 7.68 -1.91 11.55
C ARG A 101 7.86 -3.28 10.89
N ASN A 102 6.85 -3.78 10.19
CA ASN A 102 6.89 -5.09 9.54
C ASN A 102 7.71 -5.05 8.25
N ASN A 103 8.21 -6.21 7.83
CA ASN A 103 8.82 -6.41 6.51
C ASN A 103 8.09 -7.57 5.80
N PRO A 104 7.44 -7.35 4.65
CA PRO A 104 7.26 -6.07 3.96
C PRO A 104 6.36 -5.13 4.76
N ARG A 105 6.54 -3.83 4.55
CA ARG A 105 5.62 -2.80 5.04
C ARG A 105 4.38 -2.78 4.13
N LEU A 106 3.30 -3.40 4.59
CA LEU A 106 2.02 -3.45 3.88
C LEU A 106 1.13 -2.28 4.33
N VAL A 107 0.86 -1.32 3.43
CA VAL A 107 0.08 -0.12 3.73
C VAL A 107 -1.04 0.08 2.71
N GLY A 108 -2.27 0.18 3.22
CA GLY A 108 -3.45 0.48 2.43
C GLY A 108 -3.73 1.98 2.38
N PHE A 109 -4.11 2.49 1.22
CA PHE A 109 -4.60 3.85 1.06
C PHE A 109 -6.08 3.79 0.72
N VAL A 110 -6.87 4.57 1.44
CA VAL A 110 -8.34 4.55 1.37
C VAL A 110 -8.85 5.98 1.29
N SER A 111 -9.96 6.18 0.59
CA SER A 111 -10.71 7.43 0.59
C SER A 111 -12.18 7.19 0.90
N GLY A 112 -12.89 8.20 1.39
CA GLY A 112 -14.32 8.07 1.67
C GLY A 112 -15.20 8.19 0.43
N GLU A 113 -14.67 8.82 -0.61
CA GLU A 113 -15.37 9.10 -1.85
C GLU A 113 -14.39 8.95 -3.03
N PRO A 114 -14.90 8.75 -4.26
CA PRO A 114 -14.09 8.87 -5.47
C PRO A 114 -13.49 10.27 -5.64
N HIS A 115 -12.45 10.40 -6.48
CA HIS A 115 -11.81 11.68 -6.83
C HIS A 115 -11.16 12.46 -5.67
N GLN A 116 -10.86 11.78 -4.56
CA GLN A 116 -10.17 12.38 -3.40
C GLN A 116 -8.64 12.43 -3.57
N GLY A 117 -8.11 11.95 -4.70
CA GLY A 117 -6.67 11.91 -4.99
C GLY A 117 -5.94 10.71 -4.37
N CYS A 118 -6.65 9.65 -3.97
CA CYS A 118 -6.06 8.45 -3.36
C CYS A 118 -5.00 7.79 -4.27
N THR A 119 -5.39 7.37 -5.48
CA THR A 119 -4.48 6.77 -6.47
C THR A 119 -3.26 7.67 -6.76
N THR A 120 -3.47 8.98 -6.97
CA THR A 120 -2.37 9.92 -7.20
C THR A 120 -1.42 10.01 -6.00
N THR A 121 -1.96 9.98 -4.78
CA THR A 121 -1.17 10.00 -3.54
C THR A 121 -0.35 8.72 -3.38
N VAL A 122 -0.96 7.56 -3.61
CA VAL A 122 -0.29 6.25 -3.58
C VAL A 122 0.89 6.24 -4.55
N LEU A 123 0.65 6.66 -5.80
CA LEU A 123 1.69 6.69 -6.82
C LEU A 123 2.80 7.68 -6.45
N ALA A 124 2.47 8.87 -5.90
CA ALA A 124 3.49 9.83 -5.48
C ALA A 124 4.41 9.25 -4.39
N ILE A 125 3.85 8.51 -3.44
CA ILE A 125 4.61 7.79 -2.42
C ILE A 125 5.45 6.67 -3.05
N ALA A 126 4.90 5.91 -3.99
CA ALA A 126 5.62 4.85 -4.70
C ALA A 126 6.83 5.40 -5.47
N TYR A 127 6.66 6.49 -6.20
CA TYR A 127 7.74 7.19 -6.89
C TYR A 127 8.85 7.65 -5.94
N LYS A 128 8.48 8.18 -4.75
CA LYS A 128 9.45 8.63 -3.74
C LYS A 128 10.26 7.45 -3.19
N LEU A 129 9.59 6.36 -2.85
CA LEU A 129 10.21 5.13 -2.36
C LEU A 129 11.11 4.48 -3.42
N GLY A 130 10.60 4.30 -4.64
CA GLY A 130 11.32 3.68 -5.76
C GLY A 130 12.57 4.47 -6.18
N ARG A 131 12.47 5.80 -6.26
CA ARG A 131 13.63 6.68 -6.49
C ARG A 131 14.62 6.69 -5.32
N GLY A 132 14.16 6.36 -4.12
CA GLY A 132 15.00 6.10 -2.95
C GLY A 132 15.70 4.74 -2.97
N GLY A 133 15.44 3.90 -3.98
CA GLY A 133 16.02 2.56 -4.15
C GLY A 133 15.29 1.46 -3.38
N GLU A 134 14.16 1.77 -2.73
CA GLU A 134 13.38 0.77 -2.00
C GLU A 134 12.56 -0.09 -2.98
N LYS A 135 12.47 -1.39 -2.72
CA LYS A 135 11.69 -2.29 -3.58
C LYS A 135 10.20 -2.17 -3.25
N VAL A 136 9.43 -1.58 -4.17
CA VAL A 136 8.01 -1.28 -3.96
C VAL A 136 7.13 -2.06 -4.94
N LEU A 137 6.05 -2.63 -4.43
CA LEU A 137 4.91 -3.10 -5.22
C LEU A 137 3.69 -2.23 -4.92
N VAL A 138 3.03 -1.74 -5.97
CA VAL A 138 1.73 -1.05 -5.85
C VAL A 138 0.63 -1.93 -6.41
N ILE A 139 -0.38 -2.23 -5.59
CA ILE A 139 -1.51 -3.09 -5.96
C ILE A 139 -2.74 -2.22 -6.17
N ASP A 140 -3.34 -2.35 -7.35
CA ASP A 140 -4.53 -1.62 -7.73
C ASP A 140 -5.78 -2.35 -7.22
N GLY A 141 -6.44 -1.77 -6.22
CA GLY A 141 -7.71 -2.22 -5.66
C GLY A 141 -8.87 -1.27 -5.91
N SER A 142 -8.65 -0.19 -6.65
CA SER A 142 -9.62 0.89 -6.80
C SER A 142 -10.31 0.80 -8.17
N PRO A 143 -11.65 0.80 -8.22
CA PRO A 143 -12.40 1.00 -9.44
C PRO A 143 -12.55 2.49 -9.79
N ASP A 144 -12.14 3.40 -8.90
CA ASP A 144 -12.30 4.84 -9.13
C ASP A 144 -11.46 5.26 -10.35
N HIS A 145 -10.23 4.76 -10.44
CA HIS A 145 -9.31 4.98 -11.54
C HIS A 145 -8.40 3.76 -11.73
N SER A 146 -8.14 3.39 -12.99
CA SER A 146 -7.14 2.37 -13.29
C SER A 146 -5.74 2.92 -13.01
N LEU A 147 -5.00 2.17 -12.20
CA LEU A 147 -3.61 2.49 -11.90
C LEU A 147 -2.73 2.40 -13.16
N ALA A 148 -2.95 1.38 -14.00
CA ALA A 148 -2.22 1.18 -15.26
C ALA A 148 -2.44 2.35 -16.22
N GLU A 149 -3.69 2.79 -16.42
CA GLU A 149 -4.01 3.95 -17.26
C GLU A 149 -3.40 5.24 -16.73
N THR A 150 -3.33 5.40 -15.40
CA THR A 150 -2.73 6.58 -14.75
C THR A 150 -1.22 6.67 -15.01
N LEU A 151 -0.57 5.53 -15.22
CA LEU A 151 0.84 5.38 -15.52
C LEU A 151 1.15 5.23 -17.02
N GLY A 152 0.14 5.36 -17.89
CA GLY A 152 0.31 5.27 -19.33
C GLY A 152 0.67 3.86 -19.83
N VAL A 153 0.30 2.83 -19.07
CA VAL A 153 0.53 1.42 -19.42
C VAL A 153 -0.78 0.76 -19.77
N MET A 154 -0.77 -0.03 -20.85
CA MET A 154 -1.89 -0.87 -21.23
C MET A 154 -1.73 -2.26 -20.60
N ALA A 155 -2.50 -2.54 -19.55
CA ALA A 155 -2.55 -3.87 -18.94
C ALA A 155 -3.67 -4.71 -19.58
N GLU A 156 -3.30 -5.79 -20.25
CA GLU A 156 -4.29 -6.72 -20.84
C GLU A 156 -4.99 -7.59 -19.79
N ARG A 157 -4.31 -7.83 -18.67
CA ARG A 157 -4.77 -8.68 -17.56
C ARG A 157 -4.45 -8.01 -16.23
N GLY A 158 -5.36 -8.20 -15.27
CA GLY A 158 -5.16 -7.79 -13.89
C GLY A 158 -5.09 -8.97 -12.93
N TRP A 159 -4.92 -8.67 -11.65
CA TRP A 159 -4.93 -9.69 -10.61
C TRP A 159 -6.26 -10.47 -10.54
N GLN A 160 -7.37 -9.86 -10.96
CA GLN A 160 -8.69 -10.49 -11.06
C GLN A 160 -8.73 -11.61 -12.10
N ASP A 161 -7.85 -11.56 -13.11
CA ASP A 161 -7.74 -12.62 -14.13
C ASP A 161 -6.77 -13.71 -13.67
N ALA A 162 -5.71 -13.31 -12.98
CA ALA A 162 -4.65 -14.21 -12.57
C ALA A 162 -5.08 -15.20 -11.48
N VAL A 163 -5.74 -14.71 -10.42
CA VAL A 163 -6.15 -15.54 -9.27
C VAL A 163 -7.09 -16.69 -9.67
N PRO A 164 -8.22 -16.46 -10.36
CA PRO A 164 -9.13 -17.56 -10.72
C PRO A 164 -8.56 -18.48 -11.81
N SER A 165 -7.75 -17.95 -12.72
CA SER A 165 -7.13 -18.73 -13.81
C SER A 165 -5.88 -19.49 -13.37
N LYS A 166 -5.46 -19.37 -12.11
CA LYS A 166 -4.18 -19.88 -11.57
C LYS A 166 -2.97 -19.42 -12.40
N LEU A 167 -3.06 -18.23 -12.99
CA LEU A 167 -1.94 -17.60 -13.67
C LEU A 167 -0.93 -17.13 -12.60
N PRO A 168 0.37 -17.36 -12.78
CA PRO A 168 1.37 -16.84 -11.86
C PRO A 168 1.29 -15.32 -11.78
N LEU A 169 1.25 -14.74 -10.58
CA LEU A 169 1.13 -13.28 -10.43
C LEU A 169 2.31 -12.52 -11.05
N ARG A 170 3.50 -13.13 -11.13
CA ARG A 170 4.64 -12.57 -11.87
C ARG A 170 4.32 -12.25 -13.34
N GLU A 171 3.35 -12.92 -13.96
CA GLU A 171 2.98 -12.71 -15.37
C GLU A 171 2.03 -11.53 -15.58
N VAL A 172 1.51 -10.94 -14.49
CA VAL A 172 0.65 -9.76 -14.54
C VAL A 172 1.25 -8.55 -13.83
N ILE A 173 2.27 -8.75 -12.98
CA ILE A 173 3.02 -7.63 -12.41
C ILE A 173 3.86 -6.99 -13.52
N ILE A 174 3.82 -5.67 -13.58
CA ILE A 174 4.56 -4.85 -14.54
C ILE A 174 5.63 -4.09 -13.78
N ARG A 175 6.89 -4.32 -14.16
CA ARG A 175 8.06 -3.63 -13.60
C ARG A 175 8.37 -2.37 -14.39
N SER A 176 8.63 -1.26 -13.71
CA SER A 176 9.32 -0.11 -14.30
C SER A 176 10.80 -0.14 -13.92
N VAL A 177 11.68 -0.11 -14.93
CA VAL A 177 13.13 -0.16 -14.72
C VAL A 177 13.65 1.14 -14.11
N GLU A 178 13.24 2.29 -14.65
CA GLU A 178 13.72 3.61 -14.24
C GLU A 178 13.03 4.13 -12.97
N ASP A 179 11.75 3.82 -12.75
CA ASP A 179 11.01 4.42 -11.62
C ASP A 179 11.23 3.69 -10.29
N GLY A 180 11.76 2.46 -10.34
CA GLY A 180 12.13 1.68 -9.15
C GLY A 180 10.96 1.05 -8.40
N PHE A 181 9.77 0.95 -9.00
CA PHE A 181 8.64 0.24 -8.42
C PHE A 181 7.88 -0.59 -9.46
N ASP A 182 7.20 -1.62 -8.97
CA ASP A 182 6.38 -2.53 -9.74
C ASP A 182 4.89 -2.26 -9.46
N ILE A 183 4.03 -2.63 -10.42
CA ILE A 183 2.58 -2.50 -10.27
C ILE A 183 1.89 -3.85 -10.51
N LEU A 184 0.89 -4.14 -9.69
CA LEU A 184 -0.08 -5.21 -9.93
C LEU A 184 -1.43 -4.56 -10.30
N PRO A 185 -1.73 -4.44 -11.61
CA PRO A 185 -2.89 -3.69 -12.07
C PRO A 185 -4.18 -4.45 -11.79
N SER A 186 -5.27 -3.70 -11.68
CA SER A 186 -6.62 -4.22 -11.78
C SER A 186 -6.99 -4.41 -13.24
N ARG A 187 -7.99 -5.26 -13.51
CA ARG A 187 -8.53 -5.42 -14.86
C ARG A 187 -9.13 -4.09 -15.37
N PRO A 188 -8.97 -3.73 -16.65
CA PRO A 188 -9.57 -2.53 -17.21
C PRO A 188 -11.09 -2.45 -16.96
N ALA A 189 -11.57 -1.26 -16.60
CA ALA A 189 -12.94 -0.98 -16.16
C ALA A 189 -14.03 -1.52 -17.11
N GLN A 190 -13.73 -1.62 -18.41
CA GLN A 190 -14.66 -2.06 -19.45
C GLN A 190 -15.05 -3.55 -19.38
N THR A 191 -14.39 -4.36 -18.54
CA THR A 191 -14.63 -5.81 -18.43
C THR A 191 -14.92 -6.30 -17.01
N PHE A 192 -15.41 -5.43 -16.12
CA PHE A 192 -15.75 -5.82 -14.74
C PHE A 192 -16.84 -6.91 -14.70
N SER A 193 -16.41 -8.17 -14.61
CA SER A 193 -17.21 -9.23 -14.04
C SER A 193 -17.02 -9.19 -12.52
N PRO A 194 -18.08 -9.44 -11.73
CA PRO A 194 -17.93 -9.80 -10.33
C PRO A 194 -16.80 -10.81 -10.11
N PHE A 195 -15.82 -10.45 -9.29
CA PHE A 195 -14.90 -11.44 -8.74
C PHE A 195 -15.48 -11.96 -7.42
N ALA A 196 -15.95 -13.21 -7.43
CA ALA A 196 -16.53 -13.89 -6.27
C ALA A 196 -15.53 -14.78 -5.52
N GLY A 197 -14.22 -14.64 -5.79
CA GLY A 197 -13.17 -15.44 -5.16
C GLY A 197 -12.64 -14.84 -3.86
N SER A 198 -11.84 -15.62 -3.13
CA SER A 198 -10.93 -15.06 -2.12
C SER A 198 -9.99 -14.08 -2.83
N GLY A 199 -9.93 -12.82 -2.38
CA GLY A 199 -9.01 -11.81 -2.92
C GLY A 199 -7.54 -12.26 -2.90
N LEU A 200 -6.60 -11.38 -3.26
CA LEU A 200 -5.19 -11.71 -3.16
C LEU A 200 -4.83 -12.06 -1.71
N ARG A 201 -3.82 -12.91 -1.62
CA ARG A 201 -3.13 -13.23 -0.38
C ARG A 201 -1.71 -12.70 -0.49
N LEU A 202 -1.15 -12.29 0.64
CA LEU A 202 0.25 -11.92 0.68
C LEU A 202 1.11 -13.16 0.42
N LEU A 203 1.78 -13.22 -0.73
CA LEU A 203 2.60 -14.36 -1.10
C LEU A 203 3.96 -14.35 -0.38
N PRO A 204 4.49 -15.51 0.05
CA PRO A 204 5.82 -15.58 0.68
C PRO A 204 6.94 -14.99 -0.19
N GLU A 205 6.85 -15.16 -1.51
CA GLU A 205 7.80 -14.60 -2.48
C GLU A 205 7.79 -13.07 -2.53
N TRP A 206 6.65 -12.42 -2.24
CA TRP A 206 6.58 -10.97 -2.15
C TRP A 206 7.24 -10.46 -0.88
N GLN A 207 7.15 -11.23 0.21
CA GLN A 207 7.74 -10.84 1.50
C GLN A 207 9.27 -10.79 1.46
N THR A 208 9.88 -11.59 0.58
CA THR A 208 11.34 -11.60 0.39
C THR A 208 11.81 -10.68 -0.74
N THR A 209 10.88 -10.21 -1.59
CA THR A 209 11.21 -9.41 -2.77
C THR A 209 10.96 -7.93 -2.58
N TYR A 210 9.85 -7.56 -1.93
CA TYR A 210 9.43 -6.18 -1.75
C TYR A 210 9.67 -5.74 -0.31
N GLU A 211 10.13 -4.51 -0.14
CA GLU A 211 10.21 -3.85 1.17
C GLU A 211 8.90 -3.13 1.49
N TRP A 212 8.19 -2.69 0.45
CA TRP A 212 6.88 -2.05 0.55
C TRP A 212 5.86 -2.69 -0.37
N ILE A 213 4.67 -2.86 0.17
CA ILE A 213 3.49 -3.21 -0.61
C ILE A 213 2.45 -2.15 -0.30
N LEU A 214 2.17 -1.31 -1.28
CA LEU A 214 1.16 -0.26 -1.20
C LEU A 214 -0.11 -0.76 -1.89
N VAL A 215 -1.25 -0.58 -1.25
CA VAL A 215 -2.53 -1.01 -1.82
C VAL A 215 -3.44 0.20 -2.00
N ASP A 216 -3.79 0.51 -3.24
CA ASP A 216 -4.76 1.56 -3.53
C ASP A 216 -6.17 0.97 -3.46
N TYR A 217 -6.87 1.15 -2.34
CA TYR A 217 -8.26 0.72 -2.22
C TYR A 217 -9.26 1.78 -2.72
N GLY A 218 -8.82 3.03 -2.90
CA GLY A 218 -9.71 4.16 -3.20
C GLY A 218 -10.95 4.22 -2.30
N SER A 219 -12.09 4.51 -2.90
CA SER A 219 -13.39 4.65 -2.22
C SER A 219 -14.06 3.32 -1.85
N THR A 220 -13.55 2.20 -2.36
CA THR A 220 -14.24 0.90 -2.26
C THR A 220 -14.11 0.21 -0.93
N PHE A 221 -13.08 0.57 -0.19
CA PHE A 221 -12.88 0.00 1.13
C PHE A 221 -14.08 0.29 2.04
N VAL A 222 -14.68 1.47 1.86
CA VAL A 222 -15.78 1.97 2.67
C VAL A 222 -17.15 1.78 2.02
N SER A 223 -17.19 1.69 0.68
CA SER A 223 -18.43 1.55 -0.07
C SER A 223 -19.34 0.45 0.51
N ARG A 224 -20.45 0.89 1.12
CA ARG A 224 -21.51 -0.01 1.59
C ARG A 224 -22.22 -0.56 0.35
N PRO A 225 -22.63 -1.84 0.33
CA PRO A 225 -23.54 -2.30 -0.71
C PRO A 225 -24.76 -1.39 -0.69
N VAL A 226 -25.09 -0.79 -1.85
CA VAL A 226 -26.30 0.01 -2.01
C VAL A 226 -27.47 -0.87 -1.61
N SER A 227 -28.12 -0.54 -0.49
CA SER A 227 -29.38 -1.16 -0.12
C SER A 227 -30.36 -0.87 -1.27
N GLN A 228 -30.77 -1.91 -2.00
CA GLN A 228 -31.79 -1.84 -3.04
C GLN A 228 -33.07 -1.26 -2.42
N GLY A 229 -33.29 0.02 -2.65
CA GLY A 229 -34.47 0.77 -2.23
C GLY A 229 -34.93 1.62 -3.40
N ASP A 230 -35.98 1.12 -4.04
CA ASP A 230 -36.86 1.75 -5.02
C ASP A 230 -36.52 1.67 -6.53
N GLN A 231 -37.56 1.39 -7.30
CA GLN A 231 -37.55 0.78 -8.63
C GLN A 231 -37.32 1.78 -9.78
N SER A 232 -36.50 1.41 -10.77
CA SER A 232 -36.90 1.36 -12.19
C SER A 232 -35.78 0.77 -13.05
N GLN A 233 -36.19 0.23 -14.19
CA GLN A 233 -35.58 -0.84 -15.00
C GLN A 233 -34.15 -0.59 -15.52
N ASP A 234 -33.44 -1.71 -15.71
CA ASP A 234 -32.16 -1.87 -16.43
C ASP A 234 -30.88 -1.36 -15.78
N THR A 235 -30.48 -1.96 -14.65
CA THR A 235 -29.06 -2.02 -14.29
C THR A 235 -28.70 -3.40 -13.78
N ARG A 236 -27.77 -4.06 -14.50
CA ARG A 236 -27.05 -5.26 -14.04
C ARG A 236 -26.66 -5.05 -12.59
N SER A 237 -27.18 -5.88 -11.69
CA SER A 237 -26.85 -5.84 -10.26
C SER A 237 -25.34 -5.97 -10.11
N LEU A 238 -24.67 -4.86 -9.80
CA LEU A 238 -23.27 -4.90 -9.42
C LEU A 238 -23.16 -5.79 -8.17
N PRO A 239 -22.19 -6.70 -8.15
CA PRO A 239 -22.02 -7.62 -7.04
C PRO A 239 -21.70 -6.83 -5.78
N SER A 240 -22.37 -7.17 -4.69
CA SER A 240 -22.38 -6.46 -3.41
C SER A 240 -21.06 -6.49 -2.64
N ARG A 241 -19.96 -6.94 -3.27
CA ARG A 241 -18.64 -7.08 -2.65
C ARG A 241 -17.58 -6.78 -3.71
N ILE A 242 -17.09 -5.56 -3.72
CA ILE A 242 -15.84 -5.26 -4.40
C ILE A 242 -14.76 -6.04 -3.64
N SER A 243 -14.10 -6.96 -4.32
CA SER A 243 -13.06 -7.78 -3.74
C SER A 243 -11.90 -6.88 -3.33
N VAL A 244 -11.71 -6.75 -2.02
CA VAL A 244 -10.56 -6.07 -1.42
C VAL A 244 -9.31 -6.85 -1.84
N PRO A 245 -8.36 -6.26 -2.60
CA PRO A 245 -7.24 -7.00 -3.16
C PRO A 245 -6.41 -7.71 -2.09
N LEU A 246 -6.16 -7.13 -0.91
CA LEU A 246 -5.44 -7.81 0.18
C LEU A 246 -6.21 -7.73 1.49
N SER A 247 -6.62 -8.88 2.05
CA SER A 247 -7.35 -8.93 3.32
C SER A 247 -6.46 -8.80 4.57
N GLU A 248 -5.16 -9.02 4.37
CA GLU A 248 -4.13 -9.00 5.41
C GLU A 248 -3.66 -7.58 5.74
N CYS A 249 -4.04 -6.58 4.93
CA CYS A 249 -3.71 -5.19 5.19
C CYS A 249 -4.42 -4.69 6.45
N ARG A 250 -3.64 -4.26 7.44
CA ARG A 250 -4.14 -3.72 8.72
C ARG A 250 -3.71 -2.29 8.99
N ASP A 251 -2.80 -1.73 8.21
CA ASP A 251 -2.29 -0.38 8.38
C ASP A 251 -2.79 0.49 7.23
N PHE A 252 -3.49 1.57 7.56
CA PHE A 252 -4.20 2.39 6.59
C PHE A 252 -3.84 3.87 6.67
N VAL A 253 -3.66 4.50 5.51
CA VAL A 253 -3.62 5.95 5.35
C VAL A 253 -4.93 6.40 4.72
N VAL A 254 -5.61 7.34 5.37
CA VAL A 254 -6.82 7.95 4.84
C VAL A 254 -6.42 9.13 3.97
N VAL A 255 -6.95 9.18 2.76
CA VAL A 255 -6.78 10.28 1.82
C VAL A 255 -8.12 10.96 1.62
N GLN A 256 -8.16 12.28 1.86
CA GLN A 256 -9.36 13.08 1.67
C GLN A 256 -9.00 14.45 1.11
N ARG A 257 -9.93 15.08 0.40
CA ARG A 257 -9.83 16.49 0.03
C ARG A 257 -10.02 17.36 1.27
N ILE A 258 -9.38 18.52 1.29
CA ILE A 258 -9.53 19.50 2.37
C ILE A 258 -10.97 19.99 2.55
N ASP A 259 -11.78 19.98 1.48
CA ASP A 259 -13.19 20.36 1.49
C ASP A 259 -14.14 19.17 1.75
N SER A 260 -13.60 17.97 1.98
CA SER A 260 -14.41 16.80 2.27
C SER A 260 -14.93 16.81 3.70
N VAL A 261 -16.23 16.56 3.85
CA VAL A 261 -16.90 16.39 5.14
C VAL A 261 -17.03 14.92 5.56
N ALA A 262 -16.68 13.99 4.68
CA ALA A 262 -16.83 12.56 4.89
C ALA A 262 -15.63 12.00 5.67
N SER A 263 -15.74 11.91 7.00
CA SER A 263 -14.72 11.23 7.80
C SER A 263 -15.00 9.73 7.89
N ILE A 264 -14.20 8.95 7.16
CA ILE A 264 -14.26 7.48 7.19
C ILE A 264 -13.36 6.84 8.24
N VAL A 265 -12.62 7.64 9.02
CA VAL A 265 -11.60 7.17 9.97
C VAL A 265 -12.16 6.11 10.91
N ARG A 266 -13.37 6.32 11.45
CA ARG A 266 -14.01 5.35 12.37
C ARG A 266 -14.33 4.01 11.70
N GLU A 267 -14.74 4.04 10.43
CA GLU A 267 -15.07 2.82 9.69
C GLU A 267 -13.81 2.03 9.33
N ILE A 268 -12.71 2.72 9.01
CA ILE A 268 -11.40 2.10 8.80
C ILE A 268 -10.84 1.53 10.10
N GLN A 269 -11.00 2.22 11.22
CA GLN A 269 -10.54 1.79 12.54
C GLN A 269 -11.17 0.45 12.99
N GLN A 270 -12.37 0.12 12.50
CA GLN A 270 -12.99 -1.18 12.75
C GLN A 270 -12.32 -2.34 12.00
N ARG A 271 -11.51 -2.05 10.98
CA ARG A 271 -10.87 -3.05 10.11
C ARG A 271 -9.35 -3.10 10.28
N GLY A 272 -8.74 -2.03 10.78
CA GLY A 272 -7.32 -1.97 11.10
C GLY A 272 -6.93 -0.64 11.72
N ARG A 273 -5.64 -0.42 11.85
CA ARG A 273 -5.05 0.80 12.38
C ARG A 273 -4.99 1.88 11.30
N VAL A 274 -5.47 3.07 11.65
CA VAL A 274 -5.28 4.27 10.83
C VAL A 274 -3.97 4.92 11.24
N LEU A 275 -2.99 4.91 10.33
CA LEU A 275 -1.69 5.58 10.49
C LEU A 275 -1.89 7.10 10.52
N GLY A 276 -2.80 7.57 9.66
CA GLY A 276 -3.53 8.83 9.77
C GLY A 276 -3.92 9.40 8.42
N LEU A 277 -3.93 10.73 8.31
CA LEU A 277 -4.67 11.45 7.29
C LEU A 277 -3.76 12.28 6.38
N ILE A 278 -3.95 12.15 5.07
CA ILE A 278 -3.39 13.02 4.04
C ILE A 278 -4.53 13.84 3.44
N GLU A 279 -4.42 15.16 3.54
CA GLU A 279 -5.34 16.10 2.91
C GLU A 279 -4.82 16.49 1.53
N THR A 280 -5.70 16.43 0.53
CA THR A 280 -5.42 16.76 -0.86
C THR A 280 -6.17 18.04 -1.27
N PHE A 281 -5.76 18.64 -2.39
CA PHE A 281 -6.31 19.91 -2.90
C PHE A 281 -6.20 21.08 -1.91
N VAL A 282 -5.19 21.02 -1.03
CA VAL A 282 -4.81 22.13 -0.18
C VAL A 282 -4.26 23.25 -1.08
N PRO A 283 -4.78 24.49 -0.98
CA PRO A 283 -4.21 25.62 -1.71
C PRO A 283 -2.73 25.82 -1.33
N PRO A 284 -1.84 26.10 -2.30
CA PRO A 284 -0.45 26.38 -2.00
C PRO A 284 -0.34 27.61 -1.09
N THR A 285 0.57 27.53 -0.13
CA THR A 285 0.85 28.65 0.78
C THR A 285 1.69 29.72 0.09
N ALA A 286 1.82 30.89 0.72
CA ALA A 286 2.68 31.96 0.20
C ALA A 286 4.18 31.56 0.11
N GLU A 287 4.63 30.62 0.94
CA GLU A 287 5.98 30.05 0.86
C GLU A 287 6.14 29.12 -0.34
N ASP A 288 5.13 28.29 -0.64
CA ASP A 288 5.12 27.44 -1.84
C ASP A 288 5.18 28.28 -3.13
N ASN A 289 4.49 29.42 -3.13
CA ASN A 289 4.47 30.37 -4.25
C ASN A 289 5.82 31.07 -4.48
N ARG A 290 6.67 31.22 -3.45
CA ARG A 290 8.01 31.80 -3.62
C ARG A 290 8.95 30.84 -4.33
N VAL A 291 8.92 29.55 -3.97
CA VAL A 291 9.69 28.49 -4.66
C VAL A 291 9.25 28.34 -6.12
N LEU A 292 7.96 28.55 -6.39
CA LEU A 292 7.40 28.59 -7.75
C LEU A 292 7.98 29.77 -8.56
N CYS A 293 7.89 31.00 -8.04
CA CYS A 293 8.41 32.19 -8.73
C CYS A 293 9.93 32.15 -8.96
N GLU A 294 10.71 31.65 -8.01
CA GLU A 294 12.17 31.57 -8.13
C GLU A 294 12.63 30.55 -9.17
N ARG A 295 11.84 29.49 -9.41
CA ARG A 295 12.13 28.48 -10.43
C ARG A 295 11.64 28.83 -11.82
N GLU A 296 10.59 29.62 -11.96
CA GLU A 296 10.17 30.17 -13.27
C GLU A 296 11.10 31.29 -13.74
N ALA A 297 11.82 31.93 -12.82
CA ALA A 297 12.80 32.98 -13.12
C ALA A 297 14.22 32.46 -13.45
N ALA A 298 14.46 31.15 -13.38
CA ALA A 298 15.75 30.50 -13.60
C ALA A 298 15.73 29.63 -14.87
#